data_AF-A0AAI8AA04-F1
#
_entry.id   AF-A0AAI8AA04-F1
#
_cell.length_a   1.000
_cell.length_b   1.000
_cell.length_c   1.000
_cell.angle_alpha   90.00
_cell.angle_beta   90.00
_cell.angle_gamma   90.00
#
_symmetry.space_group_name_H-M   'P 1'
#
loop_
_entity.id
_entity.type
_entity.pdbx_description
1 polymer ?
#
loop_
_entity_poly.entity_id
_entity_poly.type
_entity_poly.pdbx_seq_one_letter_code
_entity_poly.pdbx_strand_id
1 'polypeptide(L)'
;MQEPFNSYILTNVLEDNQGDHKLFKQVENMALQRDSLVVPVKLLISAEENNKRIQRPDRVLRYKSLNIEGNAELINITHPHLLEIDVSDLTASALAEKIVEHTNNIE
;
A
#
# COMPACT_ATOMS: atom_id res chain seq x y z
N MET A 1 -23.50 -5.79 15.04
CA MET A 1 -23.70 -4.49 14.35
C MET A 1 -22.80 -4.50 13.13
N GLN A 2 -23.37 -4.45 11.93
CA GLN A 2 -22.61 -4.31 10.70
C GLN A 2 -22.75 -2.84 10.30
N GLU A 3 -21.69 -2.06 10.48
CA GLU A 3 -21.71 -0.64 10.13
C GLU A 3 -21.50 -0.48 8.61
N PRO A 4 -22.49 0.03 7.87
CA PRO A 4 -22.50 0.00 6.41
C PRO A 4 -21.60 1.05 5.74
N PHE A 5 -20.89 1.88 6.51
CA PHE A 5 -20.14 3.04 5.97
C PHE A 5 -18.66 3.10 6.36
N ASN A 6 -18.08 1.99 6.85
CA ASN A 6 -16.66 2.00 7.21
C ASN A 6 -15.77 1.74 5.99
N SER A 7 -14.89 2.69 5.70
CA SER A 7 -13.74 2.49 4.83
C SER A 7 -12.65 1.74 5.59
N TYR A 8 -11.91 0.88 4.90
CA TYR A 8 -10.81 0.11 5.47
C TYR A 8 -9.51 0.42 4.74
N ILE A 9 -8.41 0.49 5.49
CA ILE A 9 -7.06 0.61 4.93
C ILE A 9 -6.34 -0.69 5.23
N LEU A 10 -5.88 -1.37 4.17
CA LEU A 10 -5.09 -2.59 4.25
C LEU A 10 -3.66 -2.27 3.80
N THR A 11 -2.68 -2.42 4.69
CA THR A 11 -1.28 -2.15 4.39
C THR A 11 -0.49 -3.45 4.39
N ASN A 12 -0.06 -3.89 3.21
CA ASN A 12 0.69 -5.11 3.01
C ASN A 12 1.90 -4.85 2.10
N VAL A 13 2.98 -5.61 2.30
CA VAL A 13 4.02 -5.78 1.29
C VAL A 13 3.62 -7.00 0.48
N LEU A 14 3.38 -6.81 -0.82
CA LEU A 14 2.99 -7.86 -1.75
C LEU A 14 4.06 -7.98 -2.82
N GLU A 15 4.54 -9.20 -3.03
CA GLU A 15 5.53 -9.52 -4.05
C GLU A 15 4.84 -10.00 -5.34
N ASP A 16 5.55 -10.00 -6.47
CA ASP A 16 5.03 -10.48 -7.75
C ASP A 16 5.02 -12.01 -7.83
N ASN A 17 4.24 -12.64 -6.93
CA ASN A 17 4.08 -14.08 -6.84
C ASN A 17 2.60 -14.50 -6.86
N GLN A 18 2.34 -15.76 -7.18
CA GLN A 18 0.96 -16.27 -7.32
C GLN A 18 0.14 -16.14 -6.02
N GLY A 19 0.78 -16.27 -4.85
CA GLY A 19 0.11 -16.17 -3.56
C GLY A 19 -0.43 -14.77 -3.30
N ASP A 20 0.40 -13.75 -3.55
CA ASP A 20 0.05 -12.35 -3.30
C ASP A 20 -0.92 -11.80 -4.35
N HIS A 21 -0.82 -12.25 -5.61
CA HIS A 21 -1.85 -12.01 -6.62
C HIS A 21 -3.22 -12.57 -6.20
N LYS A 22 -3.24 -13.77 -5.62
CA LYS A 22 -4.47 -14.37 -5.10
C LYS A 22 -5.00 -13.59 -3.90
N LEU A 23 -4.13 -13.14 -2.99
CA LEU A 23 -4.50 -12.32 -1.84
C LEU A 23 -5.13 -10.99 -2.29
N PHE A 24 -4.51 -10.31 -3.26
CA PHE A 24 -5.06 -9.09 -3.83
C PHE A 24 -6.46 -9.31 -4.45
N LYS A 25 -6.63 -10.39 -5.23
CA LYS A 25 -7.94 -10.75 -5.79
C LYS A 25 -8.99 -11.08 -4.73
N GLN A 26 -8.59 -11.64 -3.58
CA GLN A 26 -9.52 -11.85 -2.47
C GLN A 26 -10.04 -10.54 -1.88
N VAL A 27 -9.17 -9.52 -1.78
CA VAL A 27 -9.58 -8.17 -1.35
C VAL A 27 -10.55 -7.55 -2.36
N GLU A 28 -10.25 -7.64 -3.65
CA GLU A 28 -11.16 -7.15 -4.70
C GLU A 28 -12.53 -7.83 -4.65
N ASN A 29 -12.55 -9.16 -4.54
CA ASN A 29 -13.80 -9.93 -4.46
C ASN A 29 -14.61 -9.57 -3.21
N MET A 30 -13.94 -9.32 -2.08
CA MET A 30 -14.62 -8.91 -0.84
C MET A 30 -15.26 -7.52 -0.99
N ALA A 31 -14.56 -6.57 -1.61
CA ALA A 31 -15.12 -5.24 -1.86
C ALA A 31 -16.30 -5.29 -2.84
N LEU A 32 -16.20 -6.10 -3.91
CA LEU A 32 -17.29 -6.32 -4.86
C LEU A 32 -18.54 -6.89 -4.17
N GLN A 33 -18.39 -7.87 -3.27
CA GLN A 33 -19.51 -8.44 -2.50
C GLN A 33 -20.20 -7.43 -1.58
N ARG A 34 -19.49 -6.36 -1.22
CA ARG A 34 -19.97 -5.28 -0.34
C ARG A 34 -20.40 -4.04 -1.12
N ASP A 35 -20.42 -4.11 -2.45
CA ASP A 35 -20.67 -2.96 -3.34
C ASP A 35 -19.77 -1.75 -2.98
N SER A 36 -18.49 -2.04 -2.71
CA SER A 36 -17.50 -1.07 -2.25
C SER A 36 -16.42 -0.84 -3.29
N LEU A 37 -15.93 0.40 -3.37
CA LEU A 37 -14.82 0.79 -4.23
C LEU A 37 -13.49 0.23 -3.70
N VAL A 38 -12.65 -0.28 -4.61
CA VAL A 38 -11.25 -0.61 -4.33
C VAL A 38 -10.36 0.44 -4.95
N VAL A 39 -9.45 1.00 -4.15
CA VAL A 39 -8.43 1.96 -4.59
C VAL A 39 -7.05 1.42 -4.21
N PRO A 40 -6.38 0.68 -5.11
CA PRO A 40 -5.03 0.19 -4.85
C PRO A 40 -4.03 1.34 -4.88
N VAL A 41 -3.18 1.42 -3.85
CA VAL A 41 -2.08 2.39 -3.77
C VAL A 41 -0.76 1.63 -3.67
N LYS A 42 0.09 1.76 -4.70
CA LYS A 42 1.41 1.13 -4.76
C LYS A 42 2.48 2.17 -4.46
N LEU A 43 3.14 2.01 -3.31
CA LEU A 43 4.20 2.91 -2.85
C LEU A 43 5.56 2.41 -3.34
N LEU A 44 6.15 3.14 -4.28
CA LEU A 44 7.51 2.91 -4.75
C LEU A 44 8.48 3.71 -3.87
N ILE A 45 9.67 3.17 -3.65
CA ILE A 45 10.71 3.84 -2.89
C ILE A 45 12.08 3.41 -3.40
N SER A 46 13.02 4.36 -3.47
CA SER A 46 14.41 4.03 -3.78
C SER A 46 15.02 3.13 -2.70
N ALA A 47 15.92 2.23 -3.10
CA ALA A 47 16.63 1.37 -2.17
C ALA A 47 17.42 2.17 -1.11
N GLU A 48 18.01 3.29 -1.51
CA GLU A 48 18.75 4.18 -0.62
C GLU A 48 17.85 4.76 0.48
N GLU A 49 16.71 5.34 0.11
CA GLU A 49 15.80 5.94 1.07
C GLU A 49 15.11 4.90 1.96
N ASN A 50 14.76 3.73 1.40
CA ASN A 50 14.23 2.63 2.20
C ASN A 50 15.24 2.19 3.28
N ASN A 51 16.52 2.06 2.91
CA ASN A 51 17.58 1.72 3.85
C ASN A 51 17.71 2.79 4.95
N LYS A 52 17.77 4.08 4.58
CA LYS A 52 17.79 5.18 5.55
C LYS A 52 16.62 5.09 6.53
N ARG A 53 15.41 4.82 6.06
CA ARG A 53 14.20 4.70 6.90
C ARG A 53 14.23 3.47 7.80
N ILE A 54 14.75 2.33 7.33
CA ILE A 54 14.86 1.08 8.09
C ILE A 54 15.92 1.18 9.19
N GLN A 55 17.02 1.90 8.97
CA GLN A 55 18.08 2.10 9.96
C GLN A 55 17.75 3.15 11.04
N ARG A 56 16.59 3.80 10.98
CA ARG A 56 16.22 4.83 11.96
C ARG A 56 16.19 4.27 13.39
N PRO A 57 16.85 4.90 14.37
CA PRO A 57 16.90 4.40 15.76
C PRO A 57 15.53 4.22 16.40
N ASP A 58 14.54 5.05 16.03
CA ASP A 58 13.17 4.95 16.55
C ASP A 58 12.43 3.67 16.13
N ARG A 59 12.98 2.89 15.18
CA ARG A 59 12.44 1.58 14.81
C ARG A 59 12.75 0.51 15.85
N VAL A 60 13.92 0.56 16.49
CA VAL A 60 14.29 -0.34 17.60
C VAL A 60 13.33 -0.16 18.76
N LEU A 61 13.01 1.10 19.08
CA LEU A 61 12.04 1.45 20.13
C LEU A 61 10.63 0.90 19.85
N ARG A 62 10.32 0.62 18.58
CA ARG A 62 9.04 0.04 18.12
C ARG A 62 9.14 -1.44 17.76
N TYR A 63 10.23 -2.11 18.15
CA TYR A 63 10.50 -3.53 17.88
C TYR A 63 10.42 -3.89 16.38
N LYS A 64 10.73 -2.94 15.49
CA LYS A 64 10.77 -3.19 14.04
C LYS A 64 12.15 -3.68 13.62
N SER A 65 12.19 -4.59 12.65
CA SER A 65 13.44 -5.01 12.01
C SER A 65 14.20 -3.81 11.41
N LEU A 66 15.53 -3.88 11.55
CA LEU A 66 16.52 -3.00 10.91
C LEU A 66 17.18 -3.66 9.69
N ASN A 67 16.81 -4.90 9.38
CA ASN A 67 17.30 -5.58 8.19
C ASN A 67 16.31 -5.38 7.05
N ILE A 68 16.84 -5.11 5.86
CA ILE A 68 16.07 -5.16 4.62
C ILE A 68 16.04 -6.63 4.20
N GLU A 69 14.87 -7.25 4.27
CA GLU A 69 14.68 -8.62 3.80
C GLU A 69 14.18 -8.58 2.34
N GLY A 70 14.88 -9.32 1.48
CA GLY A 70 14.47 -9.56 0.10
C GLY A 70 14.77 -8.44 -0.91
N ASN A 71 14.94 -8.86 -2.17
CA ASN A 71 14.93 -8.02 -3.37
C ASN A 71 13.73 -8.43 -4.27
N ALA A 72 12.67 -8.97 -3.67
CA ALA A 72 11.51 -9.42 -4.42
C ALA A 72 10.84 -8.22 -5.11
N GLU A 73 10.47 -8.40 -6.37
CA GLU A 73 9.76 -7.37 -7.11
C GLU A 73 8.37 -7.18 -6.49
N LEU A 74 7.96 -5.92 -6.32
CA LEU A 74 6.62 -5.60 -5.86
C LEU A 74 5.60 -6.08 -6.86
N ILE A 75 4.44 -6.52 -6.36
CA ILE A 75 3.34 -7.03 -7.16
C ILE A 75 3.03 -6.14 -8.38
N ASN A 76 2.92 -6.77 -9.55
CA ASN A 76 2.56 -6.10 -10.79
C ASN A 76 1.07 -6.28 -11.08
N ILE A 77 0.26 -5.26 -10.79
CA ILE A 77 -1.19 -5.30 -10.98
C ILE A 77 -1.65 -4.25 -12.00
N THR A 78 -2.76 -4.53 -12.67
CA THR A 78 -3.50 -3.55 -13.46
C THR A 78 -4.88 -3.38 -12.83
N HIS A 79 -5.23 -2.15 -12.47
CA HIS A 79 -6.52 -1.81 -11.89
C HIS A 79 -6.93 -0.39 -12.31
N PRO A 80 -8.21 -0.13 -12.64
CA PRO A 80 -8.67 1.18 -13.11
C PRO A 80 -8.33 2.35 -12.17
N HIS A 81 -8.36 2.08 -10.87
CA HIS A 81 -8.11 3.07 -9.81
C HIS A 81 -6.71 2.97 -9.20
N LEU A 82 -5.77 2.25 -9.82
CA LEU A 82 -4.42 2.11 -9.30
C LEU A 82 -3.72 3.47 -9.23
N LEU A 83 -3.24 3.84 -8.04
CA LEU A 83 -2.31 4.94 -7.84
C LEU A 83 -0.92 4.36 -7.56
N GLU A 84 0.01 4.53 -8.50
CA GLU A 84 1.43 4.21 -8.28
C GLU A 84 2.21 5.50 -8.03
N ILE A 85 2.97 5.55 -6.94
CA ILE A 85 3.64 6.78 -6.49
C ILE A 85 5.00 6.51 -5.84
N ASP A 86 6.02 7.27 -6.25
CA ASP A 86 7.32 7.30 -5.58
C ASP A 86 7.25 8.17 -4.31
N VAL A 87 7.60 7.56 -3.18
CA VAL A 87 7.55 8.19 -1.86
C VAL A 87 8.91 8.51 -1.27
N SER A 88 9.99 8.44 -2.07
CA SER A 88 11.36 8.67 -1.62
C SER A 88 11.50 10.04 -0.94
N ASP A 89 10.97 11.09 -1.57
CA ASP A 89 11.07 12.46 -1.06
C ASP A 89 9.76 13.00 -0.46
N LEU A 90 8.76 12.13 -0.26
CA LEU A 90 7.45 12.53 0.25
C LEU A 90 7.33 12.34 1.76
N THR A 91 6.71 13.34 2.40
CA THR A 91 6.21 13.20 3.76
C THR A 91 4.93 12.38 3.78
N ALA A 92 4.60 11.79 4.93
CA ALA A 92 3.37 11.04 5.10
C ALA A 92 2.10 11.89 4.87
N SER A 93 2.11 13.18 5.26
CA SER A 93 0.98 14.09 5.04
C SER A 93 0.79 14.41 3.56
N ALA A 94 1.88 14.71 2.84
CA ALA A 94 1.81 14.99 1.40
C ALA A 94 1.34 13.77 0.60
N LEU A 95 1.77 12.56 0.99
CA LEU A 95 1.26 11.32 0.40
C LEU A 95 -0.24 11.13 0.67
N ALA A 96 -0.70 11.36 1.90
CA ALA A 96 -2.10 11.21 2.27
C ALA A 96 -3.00 12.17 1.47
N GLU A 97 -2.58 13.42 1.29
CA GLU A 97 -3.28 14.41 0.45
C GLU A 97 -3.43 13.91 -0.99
N LYS A 98 -2.35 13.37 -1.58
CA LYS A 98 -2.38 12.81 -2.93
C LYS A 98 -3.32 11.61 -3.07
N ILE A 99 -3.38 10.73 -2.06
CA ILE A 99 -4.29 9.57 -2.06
C ILE A 99 -5.75 10.05 -2.00
N VAL A 100 -6.04 11.05 -1.17
CA VAL A 100 -7.39 11.62 -1.05
C VAL A 100 -7.80 12.32 -2.34
N GLU A 101 -6.92 13.12 -2.93
CA GLU A 101 -7.14 13.78 -4.22
C GLU A 101 -7.45 12.75 -5.32
N HIS A 102 -6.64 11.69 -5.43
CA HIS A 102 -6.89 10.60 -6.37
C HIS A 102 -8.26 9.95 -6.14
N THR A 103 -8.59 9.65 -4.88
CA THR A 103 -9.85 8.98 -4.52
C THR A 103 -11.07 9.84 -4.87
N ASN A 104 -11.00 11.16 -4.69
CA ASN A 104 -12.08 12.08 -5.03
C ASN A 104 -12.29 12.26 -6.53
N ASN A 105 -11.31 11.88 -7.36
CA ASN A 105 -11.36 11.97 -8.81
C ASN A 105 -11.76 10.65 -9.49
N ILE A 106 -12.13 9.62 -8.71
CA ILE A 106 -12.66 8.37 -9.23
C ILE A 106 -14.16 8.56 -9.48
N GLU A 107 -14.60 8.34 -10.72
CA GLU A 107 -16.00 8.41 -11.16
C GLU A 107 -16.84 7.20 -10.74
#